data_AF-A0A7R9B090-F1
#
_entry.id   AF-A0A7R9B090-F1
#
_cell.length_a   1.000
_cell.length_b   1.000
_cell.length_c   1.000
_cell.angle_alpha   90.00
_cell.angle_beta   90.00
_cell.angle_gamma   90.00
#
_symmetry.space_group_name_H-M   'P 1'
#
loop_
_entity.id
_entity.type
_entity.pdbx_description
1 polymer ?
#
loop_
_entity_poly.entity_id
_entity_poly.type
_entity_poly.pdbx_seq_one_letter_code
_entity_poly.pdbx_strand_id
1 'polypeptide(L)'
;MRSSNTTEFEINATYANSTLKCCGENGEVITSSDANEACISIDVPVNDSFYSQFNVRCLNVVRSMTTLNKRCRLGPAEQFSAVTHFLDASFVYGSEQLLADSLRLRQGGLLKTQKTKDGRHFMPNSKEPTKDCDVESEDSVCYEAGDGRVNQHPGVAIIHTLFLREHNRIAGILQGLNSHWDDNRLYLEAKRIVIAIWQHITYIEWLPLVLGEYFVGDIHPVLSNVASMESEAALRPISVSYSSPPSCGKPERIR
;
A
#
# COMPACT_ATOMS: atom_id res chain seq x y z
N MET A 1 -3.62 -18.61 -14.85
CA MET A 1 -2.99 -17.99 -13.66
C MET A 1 -3.65 -16.63 -13.46
N ARG A 2 -4.36 -16.41 -12.37
CA ARG A 2 -4.88 -15.06 -12.04
C ARG A 2 -3.68 -14.22 -11.62
N SER A 3 -3.39 -13.16 -12.37
CA SER A 3 -2.40 -12.14 -11.98
C SER A 3 -2.85 -11.50 -10.68
N SER A 4 -2.05 -11.63 -9.62
CA SER A 4 -2.23 -10.87 -8.39
C SER A 4 -2.03 -9.38 -8.72
N ASN A 5 -3.01 -8.52 -8.41
CA ASN A 5 -2.95 -7.07 -8.62
C ASN A 5 -2.00 -6.40 -7.62
N THR A 6 -0.70 -6.67 -7.71
CA THR A 6 0.29 -6.12 -6.77
C THR A 6 0.60 -4.64 -7.02
N THR A 7 0.35 -4.14 -8.23
CA THR A 7 0.50 -2.71 -8.60
C THR A 7 -0.49 -1.81 -7.88
N GLU A 8 -1.65 -2.34 -7.48
CA GLU A 8 -2.67 -1.58 -6.75
C GLU A 8 -2.20 -1.16 -5.34
N PHE A 9 -1.34 -1.98 -4.70
CA PHE A 9 -0.79 -1.66 -3.39
C PHE A 9 0.15 -0.45 -3.40
N GLU A 10 0.79 -0.17 -4.54
CA GLU A 10 1.80 0.88 -4.63
C GLU A 10 1.21 2.23 -4.99
N ILE A 11 0.16 2.26 -5.82
CA ILE A 11 -0.35 3.50 -6.42
C ILE A 11 -1.47 4.11 -5.56
N ASN A 12 -2.11 3.34 -4.68
CA ASN A 12 -3.17 3.84 -3.79
C ASN A 12 -3.33 3.09 -2.50
N ALA A 13 -3.62 3.87 -1.47
CA ALA A 13 -4.25 3.39 -0.26
C ALA A 13 -5.12 4.52 0.28
N THR A 14 -6.43 4.31 0.34
CA THR A 14 -7.31 5.23 1.09
C THR A 14 -7.52 4.69 2.49
N TYR A 15 -7.38 5.52 3.50
CA TYR A 15 -7.73 5.13 4.86
C TYR A 15 -9.21 5.33 5.14
N ALA A 16 -9.74 4.49 6.02
CA ALA A 16 -11.03 4.67 6.67
C ALA A 16 -10.82 4.45 8.18
N ASN A 17 -11.73 4.98 9.00
CA ASN A 17 -11.65 4.77 10.44
C ASN A 17 -11.98 3.30 10.76
N SER A 18 -10.96 2.50 11.09
CA SER A 18 -11.09 1.06 11.37
C SER A 18 -11.86 0.74 12.66
N THR A 19 -11.93 1.69 13.60
CA THR A 19 -12.67 1.54 14.87
C THR A 19 -14.16 1.78 14.74
N LEU A 20 -14.59 2.46 13.68
CA LEU A 20 -16.00 2.78 13.47
C LEU A 20 -16.73 1.55 12.91
N LYS A 21 -17.81 1.16 13.57
CA LYS A 21 -18.75 0.16 13.06
C LYS A 21 -20.04 0.87 12.66
N CYS A 22 -20.45 0.62 11.42
CA CYS A 22 -21.62 1.19 10.75
C CYS A 22 -22.82 0.21 10.70
N CYS A 23 -22.64 -1.00 11.21
CA CYS A 23 -23.71 -1.95 11.49
C CYS A 23 -23.80 -2.20 12.99
N GLY A 24 -25.00 -2.53 13.46
CA GLY A 24 -25.19 -3.00 14.84
C GLY A 24 -24.44 -4.31 15.11
N GLU A 25 -24.27 -4.65 16.39
CA GLU A 25 -23.50 -5.83 16.83
C GLU A 25 -23.99 -7.15 16.20
N ASN A 26 -25.28 -7.23 15.86
CA ASN A 26 -25.90 -8.41 15.24
C ASN A 26 -26.03 -8.31 13.70
N GLY A 27 -25.33 -7.37 13.05
CA GLY A 27 -25.49 -7.13 11.61
C GLY A 27 -26.81 -6.46 11.26
N GLU A 28 -27.40 -5.73 12.20
CA GLU A 28 -28.61 -4.92 12.01
C GLU A 28 -28.26 -3.56 11.40
N VAL A 29 -29.21 -3.00 10.66
CA VAL A 29 -29.08 -1.66 10.08
C VAL A 29 -29.29 -0.63 11.19
N ILE A 30 -28.34 0.31 11.34
CA ILE A 30 -28.48 1.44 12.25
C ILE A 30 -29.43 2.46 11.62
N THR A 31 -30.40 2.98 12.38
CA THR A 31 -31.32 4.02 11.93
C THR A 31 -30.58 5.27 11.48
N SER A 32 -31.00 5.88 10.36
CA SER A 32 -30.29 6.99 9.70
C SER A 32 -30.09 8.25 10.56
N SER A 33 -30.86 8.40 11.65
CA SER A 33 -30.71 9.49 12.63
C SER A 33 -29.48 9.34 13.55
N ASP A 34 -29.05 8.10 13.77
CA ASP A 34 -27.99 7.75 14.72
C ASP A 34 -26.72 7.26 14.01
N ALA A 35 -26.78 7.11 12.70
CA ALA A 35 -25.65 6.73 11.87
C ALA A 35 -24.61 7.86 11.81
N ASN A 36 -23.36 7.51 12.07
CA ASN A 36 -22.23 8.43 11.90
C ASN A 36 -22.14 8.88 10.43
N GLU A 37 -21.82 10.15 10.14
CA GLU A 37 -21.70 10.68 8.77
C GLU A 37 -20.64 9.95 7.93
N ALA A 38 -19.65 9.35 8.58
CA ALA A 38 -18.64 8.51 7.95
C ALA A 38 -19.17 7.12 7.55
N CYS A 39 -20.41 6.75 7.88
CA CYS A 39 -20.98 5.46 7.53
C CYS A 39 -21.66 5.44 6.16
N ILE A 40 -21.46 4.35 5.44
CA ILE A 40 -22.13 4.04 4.18
C ILE A 40 -22.44 2.54 4.11
N SER A 41 -23.05 2.01 5.18
CA SER A 41 -23.44 0.61 5.28
C SER A 41 -24.23 0.15 4.07
N ILE A 42 -24.05 -1.12 3.69
CA ILE A 42 -24.81 -1.74 2.61
C ILE A 42 -25.94 -2.55 3.22
N ASP A 43 -27.18 -2.16 2.91
CA ASP A 43 -28.36 -2.90 3.34
C ASP A 43 -28.49 -4.20 2.55
N VAL A 44 -28.60 -5.31 3.28
CA VAL A 44 -28.78 -6.63 2.70
C VAL A 44 -30.29 -6.88 2.51
N PRO A 45 -30.79 -7.37 1.37
CA PRO A 45 -32.21 -7.73 1.21
C PRO A 45 -32.65 -8.90 2.10
N VAL A 46 -33.91 -8.95 2.56
CA VAL A 46 -34.40 -10.05 3.44
C VAL A 46 -34.29 -11.42 2.75
N ASN A 47 -34.50 -11.43 1.44
CA ASN A 47 -34.41 -12.60 0.57
C ASN A 47 -33.02 -12.76 -0.07
N ASP A 48 -31.97 -12.18 0.51
CA ASP A 48 -30.61 -12.40 0.03
C ASP A 48 -30.25 -13.89 0.09
N SER A 49 -29.70 -14.44 -1.00
CA SER A 49 -29.45 -15.88 -1.13
C SER A 49 -28.46 -16.45 -0.12
N PHE A 50 -27.55 -15.64 0.42
CA PHE A 50 -26.47 -16.07 1.30
C PHE A 50 -26.67 -15.53 2.72
N TYR A 51 -26.80 -14.22 2.85
CA TYR A 51 -26.79 -13.54 4.15
C TYR A 51 -28.07 -13.74 4.96
N SER A 52 -29.20 -14.06 4.31
CA SER A 52 -30.46 -14.36 5.01
C SER A 52 -30.34 -15.59 5.93
N GLN A 53 -29.49 -16.55 5.57
CA GLN A 53 -29.25 -17.77 6.34
C GLN A 53 -28.54 -17.50 7.67
N PHE A 54 -27.85 -16.36 7.78
CA PHE A 54 -27.09 -15.92 8.95
C PHE A 54 -27.74 -14.73 9.66
N ASN A 55 -28.97 -14.35 9.26
CA ASN A 55 -29.70 -13.19 9.76
C ASN A 55 -28.92 -11.85 9.64
N VAL A 56 -28.01 -11.75 8.66
CA VAL A 56 -27.24 -10.52 8.40
C VAL A 56 -28.07 -9.57 7.55
N ARG A 57 -28.27 -8.34 8.04
CA ARG A 57 -29.08 -7.30 7.39
C ARG A 57 -28.25 -6.09 6.93
N CYS A 58 -27.00 -5.99 7.37
CA CYS A 58 -26.11 -4.85 7.16
C CYS A 58 -24.68 -5.33 6.94
N LEU A 59 -24.04 -4.87 5.86
CA LEU A 59 -22.60 -5.02 5.66
C LEU A 59 -21.88 -3.73 6.04
N ASN A 60 -20.88 -3.88 6.90
CA ASN A 60 -20.17 -2.77 7.50
C ASN A 60 -19.26 -2.07 6.48
N VAL A 61 -19.55 -0.81 6.17
CA VAL A 61 -18.72 0.01 5.29
C VAL A 61 -18.56 1.41 5.88
N VAL A 62 -17.31 1.83 6.05
CA VAL A 62 -16.92 3.17 6.46
C VAL A 62 -16.40 3.91 5.23
N ARG A 63 -16.85 5.15 5.04
CA ARG A 63 -16.39 6.04 3.97
C ARG A 63 -14.90 6.31 4.10
N SER A 64 -14.22 6.35 2.97
CA SER A 64 -12.82 6.79 2.90
C SER A 64 -12.65 8.19 3.49
N MET A 65 -11.53 8.42 4.16
CA MET A 65 -11.16 9.72 4.66
C MET A 65 -11.02 10.71 3.51
N THR A 66 -11.64 11.87 3.69
CA THR A 66 -11.61 12.96 2.73
C THR A 66 -10.56 13.98 3.11
N THR A 67 -10.03 14.67 2.12
CA THR A 67 -9.13 15.79 2.27
C THR A 67 -9.81 17.10 1.93
N LEU A 68 -9.22 18.20 2.39
CA LEU A 68 -9.67 19.53 2.01
C LEU A 68 -9.12 19.87 0.62
N ASN A 69 -9.92 20.61 -0.15
CA ASN A 69 -9.45 21.23 -1.37
C ASN A 69 -8.18 22.06 -1.09
N LYS A 70 -7.19 22.03 -1.98
CA LYS A 70 -5.92 22.78 -1.85
C LYS A 70 -6.10 24.29 -1.59
N ARG A 71 -7.26 24.87 -1.96
CA ARG A 71 -7.60 26.28 -1.72
C ARG A 71 -8.46 26.50 -0.46
N CYS A 72 -8.66 25.45 0.35
CA CYS A 72 -9.55 25.39 1.51
C CYS A 72 -10.93 26.00 1.23
N ARG A 73 -11.44 25.81 0.01
CA ARG A 73 -12.79 26.26 -0.42
C ARG A 73 -13.75 25.08 -0.37
N LEU A 74 -15.03 25.39 -0.12
CA LEU A 74 -16.10 24.42 -0.30
C LEU A 74 -16.09 23.90 -1.75
N GLY A 75 -16.15 22.59 -1.87
CA GLY A 75 -16.14 21.86 -3.12
C GLY A 75 -16.52 20.41 -2.87
N PRO A 76 -16.64 19.59 -3.93
CA PRO A 76 -16.84 18.16 -3.78
C PRO A 76 -15.75 17.55 -2.88
N ALA A 77 -16.14 16.58 -2.05
CA ALA A 77 -15.19 15.86 -1.21
C ALA A 77 -14.25 15.01 -2.08
N GLU A 78 -12.95 15.08 -1.79
CA GLU A 78 -11.91 14.29 -2.46
C GLU A 78 -11.26 13.36 -1.43
N GLN A 79 -10.88 12.13 -1.80
CA GLN A 79 -10.22 11.18 -0.91
C GLN A 79 -8.72 11.47 -0.82
N PHE A 80 -8.09 11.06 0.28
CA PHE A 80 -6.63 11.13 0.46
C PHE A 80 -5.97 9.78 0.14
N SER A 81 -4.87 9.80 -0.63
CA SER A 81 -3.98 8.63 -0.78
C SER A 81 -2.89 8.66 0.29
N ALA A 82 -2.63 7.52 0.91
CA ALA A 82 -1.61 7.34 1.92
C ALA A 82 -0.26 6.83 1.39
N VAL A 83 -0.17 6.56 0.08
CA VAL A 83 1.03 6.03 -0.55
C VAL A 83 1.64 7.02 -1.55
N THR A 84 2.92 6.82 -1.84
CA THR A 84 3.62 7.54 -2.90
C THR A 84 2.96 7.28 -4.25
N HIS A 85 2.97 8.29 -5.13
CA HIS A 85 2.33 8.17 -6.45
C HIS A 85 3.24 7.52 -7.50
N PHE A 86 4.50 7.26 -7.13
CA PHE A 86 5.52 6.72 -8.02
C PHE A 86 5.62 5.21 -7.85
N LEU A 87 6.05 4.52 -8.91
CA LEU A 87 6.49 3.12 -8.80
C LEU A 87 7.88 3.08 -8.15
N ASP A 88 7.95 3.27 -6.83
CA ASP A 88 9.16 3.39 -6.02
C ASP A 88 9.32 2.26 -4.98
N ALA A 89 8.60 1.16 -5.19
CA ALA A 89 8.54 -0.02 -4.33
C ALA A 89 8.18 0.35 -2.87
N SER A 90 7.31 1.35 -2.68
CA SER A 90 6.82 1.78 -1.36
C SER A 90 6.16 0.65 -0.58
N PHE A 91 5.61 -0.38 -1.24
CA PHE A 91 5.10 -1.58 -0.58
C PHE A 91 6.18 -2.36 0.21
N VAL A 92 7.46 -2.23 -0.17
CA VAL A 92 8.61 -2.78 0.57
C VAL A 92 9.15 -1.76 1.58
N TYR A 93 9.30 -0.51 1.14
CA TYR A 93 10.09 0.49 1.87
C TYR A 93 9.29 1.45 2.73
N GLY A 94 7.97 1.46 2.63
CA GLY A 94 7.10 2.43 3.27
C GLY A 94 6.97 3.72 2.46
N SER A 95 5.80 4.35 2.59
CA SER A 95 5.53 5.70 2.07
C SER A 95 5.86 6.82 3.07
N GLU A 96 6.18 6.45 4.32
CA GLU A 96 6.57 7.37 5.38
C GLU A 96 8.00 7.07 5.87
N GLN A 97 8.77 8.12 6.15
CA GLN A 97 10.17 7.98 6.57
C GLN A 97 10.31 7.21 7.89
N LEU A 98 9.38 7.39 8.83
CA LEU A 98 9.40 6.69 10.12
C LEU A 98 9.21 5.18 9.95
N LEU A 99 8.30 4.77 9.07
CA LEU A 99 8.09 3.36 8.72
C LEU A 99 9.30 2.81 7.96
N ALA A 100 9.81 3.55 6.98
CA ALA A 100 11.01 3.15 6.24
C ALA A 100 12.20 2.89 7.18
N ASP A 101 12.41 3.78 8.16
CA ASP A 101 13.48 3.64 9.14
C ASP A 101 13.24 2.53 10.17
N SER A 102 11.97 2.21 10.48
CA SER A 102 11.63 1.10 11.39
C SER A 102 11.85 -0.26 10.74
N LEU A 103 11.69 -0.39 9.42
CA LEU A 103 11.88 -1.63 8.66
C LEU A 103 13.36 -1.97 8.43
N ARG A 104 14.27 -1.00 8.58
CA ARG A 104 15.72 -1.19 8.37
C ARG A 104 16.40 -1.89 9.54
N LEU A 105 17.30 -2.82 9.23
CA LEU A 105 18.18 -3.45 10.23
C LEU A 105 19.26 -2.47 10.71
N ARG A 106 19.62 -1.47 9.89
CA ARG A 106 20.72 -0.52 10.11
C ARG A 106 22.09 -1.19 10.23
N GLN A 107 22.23 -2.32 9.54
CA GLN A 107 23.49 -3.03 9.40
C GLN A 107 23.59 -3.58 7.97
N GLY A 108 24.70 -3.26 7.29
CA GLY A 108 24.98 -3.75 5.93
C GLY A 108 23.99 -3.28 4.86
N GLY A 109 23.21 -2.23 5.12
CA GLY A 109 22.14 -1.74 4.26
C GLY A 109 20.90 -2.65 4.23
N LEU A 110 20.77 -3.60 5.17
CA LEU A 110 19.73 -4.63 5.14
C LEU A 110 18.39 -4.15 5.72
N LEU A 111 17.32 -4.79 5.26
CA LEU A 111 16.00 -4.78 5.90
C LEU A 111 15.94 -5.84 7.00
N LYS A 112 15.15 -5.58 8.05
CA LYS A 112 14.88 -6.54 9.13
C LYS A 112 14.21 -7.78 8.56
N THR A 113 14.60 -8.95 9.07
CA THR A 113 13.97 -10.22 8.72
C THR A 113 13.86 -11.10 9.96
N GLN A 114 12.89 -12.01 9.95
CA GLN A 114 12.87 -13.14 10.87
C GLN A 114 13.34 -14.39 10.14
N LYS A 115 14.03 -15.28 10.87
CA LYS A 115 14.53 -16.54 10.34
C LYS A 115 13.73 -17.70 10.91
N THR A 116 13.16 -18.51 10.03
CA THR A 116 12.47 -19.76 10.41
C THR A 116 13.48 -20.84 10.81
N LYS A 117 12.99 -21.90 11.49
CA LYS A 117 13.80 -23.07 11.87
C LYS A 117 14.53 -23.69 10.67
N ASP A 118 13.91 -23.66 9.49
CA ASP A 118 14.47 -24.18 8.24
C ASP A 118 15.46 -23.21 7.57
N GLY A 119 15.81 -22.11 8.22
CA GLY A 119 16.77 -21.13 7.73
C GLY A 119 16.25 -20.12 6.71
N ARG A 120 14.94 -20.14 6.40
CA ARG A 120 14.32 -19.20 5.44
C ARG A 120 14.03 -17.85 6.11
N HIS A 121 14.28 -16.76 5.38
CA HIS A 121 14.05 -15.39 5.83
C HIS A 121 12.65 -14.89 5.44
N PHE A 122 11.92 -14.32 6.38
CA PHE A 122 10.61 -13.70 6.16
C PHE A 122 10.60 -12.27 6.69
N MET A 123 9.55 -11.51 6.35
CA MET A 123 9.29 -10.21 6.95
C MET A 123 9.21 -10.31 8.48
N PRO A 124 9.58 -9.24 9.21
CA PRO A 124 9.40 -9.21 10.66
C PRO A 124 7.91 -9.34 11.03
N ASN A 125 7.63 -9.94 12.19
CA ASN A 125 6.29 -9.98 12.76
C ASN A 125 5.97 -8.66 13.46
N SER A 126 4.69 -8.28 13.47
CA SER A 126 4.17 -7.21 14.33
C SER A 126 4.43 -7.56 15.80
N LYS A 127 4.60 -6.50 16.60
CA LYS A 127 4.65 -6.58 18.06
C LYS A 127 3.29 -6.76 18.71
N GLU A 128 2.22 -6.35 18.03
CA GLU A 128 0.84 -6.45 18.49
C GLU A 128 -0.05 -7.13 17.42
N PRO A 129 0.20 -8.41 17.03
CA PRO A 129 -0.55 -9.09 15.98
C PRO A 129 -2.08 -9.04 16.12
N THR A 130 -2.63 -9.17 17.32
CA THR A 130 -4.10 -9.17 17.54
C THR A 130 -4.76 -7.81 17.27
N LYS A 131 -3.96 -6.74 17.22
CA LYS A 131 -4.41 -5.38 16.95
C LYS A 131 -4.18 -4.98 15.50
N ASP A 132 -3.05 -5.41 14.93
CA ASP A 132 -2.64 -5.04 13.57
C ASP A 132 -3.22 -5.98 12.50
N CYS A 133 -3.58 -7.21 12.89
CA CYS A 133 -4.15 -8.22 12.02
C CYS A 133 -5.41 -8.85 12.63
N ASP A 134 -6.23 -9.47 11.77
CA ASP A 134 -7.41 -10.24 12.20
C ASP A 134 -6.99 -11.65 12.64
N VAL A 135 -6.35 -11.72 13.81
CA VAL A 135 -5.83 -12.97 14.40
C VAL A 135 -6.17 -13.05 15.89
N GLU A 136 -6.39 -14.27 16.39
CA GLU A 136 -6.86 -14.50 17.76
C GLU A 136 -5.73 -14.55 18.81
N SER A 137 -4.48 -14.72 18.38
CA SER A 137 -3.34 -14.95 19.27
C SER A 137 -2.15 -14.05 18.90
N GLU A 138 -1.45 -13.56 19.92
CA GLU A 138 -0.19 -12.80 19.77
C GLU A 138 0.95 -13.64 19.18
N ASP A 139 0.86 -14.98 19.24
CA ASP A 139 1.82 -15.88 18.62
C ASP A 139 1.54 -16.09 17.12
N SER A 140 0.47 -15.48 16.59
CA SER A 140 0.09 -15.58 15.19
C SER A 140 1.01 -14.76 14.28
N VAL A 141 1.06 -15.18 13.01
CA VAL A 141 1.84 -14.48 11.99
C VAL A 141 1.05 -13.25 11.51
N CYS A 142 1.64 -12.08 11.69
CA CYS A 142 1.17 -10.78 11.20
C CYS A 142 2.41 -10.00 10.76
N TYR A 143 2.67 -9.92 9.46
CA TYR A 143 3.89 -9.32 8.96
C TYR A 143 3.87 -7.80 8.98
N GLU A 144 5.02 -7.19 9.31
CA GLU A 144 5.30 -5.77 9.09
C GLU A 144 6.02 -5.57 7.74
N ALA A 145 5.52 -4.63 6.93
CA ALA A 145 6.09 -4.27 5.64
C ALA A 145 5.88 -2.77 5.34
N GLY A 146 6.28 -2.34 4.15
CA GLY A 146 6.07 -0.96 3.70
C GLY A 146 4.60 -0.60 3.43
N ASP A 147 3.76 -1.60 3.19
CA ASP A 147 2.32 -1.45 3.07
C ASP A 147 1.56 -2.32 4.09
N GLY A 148 0.58 -1.72 4.78
CA GLY A 148 -0.20 -2.38 5.83
C GLY A 148 -1.12 -3.50 5.34
N ARG A 149 -1.32 -3.62 4.02
CA ARG A 149 -2.17 -4.65 3.41
C ARG A 149 -1.41 -5.94 3.10
N VAL A 150 -0.14 -6.05 3.51
CA VAL A 150 0.69 -7.25 3.33
C VAL A 150 0.03 -8.54 3.84
N ASN A 151 -0.84 -8.44 4.85
CA ASN A 151 -1.52 -9.57 5.49
C ASN A 151 -2.90 -9.90 4.91
N GLN A 152 -3.33 -9.28 3.81
CA GLN A 152 -4.66 -9.53 3.22
C GLN A 152 -4.84 -10.97 2.73
N HIS A 153 -3.80 -11.53 2.08
CA HIS A 153 -3.77 -12.95 1.73
C HIS A 153 -2.30 -13.41 1.52
N PRO A 154 -2.02 -14.73 1.66
CA PRO A 154 -0.65 -15.24 1.58
C PRO A 154 0.09 -14.89 0.28
N GLY A 155 -0.64 -14.79 -0.84
CA GLY A 155 -0.08 -14.36 -2.13
C GLY A 155 0.59 -12.96 -2.09
N VAL A 156 -0.01 -11.99 -1.40
CA VAL A 156 0.59 -10.65 -1.24
C VAL A 156 1.85 -10.73 -0.38
N ALA A 157 1.77 -11.45 0.74
CA ALA A 157 2.90 -11.63 1.66
C ALA A 157 4.10 -12.32 1.00
N ILE A 158 3.85 -13.26 0.08
CA ILE A 158 4.89 -13.93 -0.70
C ILE A 158 5.65 -12.94 -1.59
N ILE A 159 4.95 -12.05 -2.31
CA ILE A 159 5.58 -11.05 -3.17
C ILE A 159 6.38 -10.04 -2.35
N HIS A 160 5.85 -9.57 -1.22
CA HIS A 160 6.60 -8.68 -0.33
C HIS A 160 7.86 -9.36 0.22
N THR A 161 7.76 -10.63 0.63
CA THR A 161 8.91 -11.41 1.08
C THR A 161 9.95 -11.58 -0.03
N LEU A 162 9.53 -11.78 -1.28
CA LEU A 162 10.42 -11.92 -2.43
C LEU A 162 11.26 -10.65 -2.63
N PHE A 163 10.62 -9.48 -2.67
CA PHE A 163 11.33 -8.22 -2.88
C PHE A 163 12.18 -7.80 -1.67
N LEU A 164 11.76 -8.13 -0.45
CA LEU A 164 12.60 -7.98 0.74
C LEU A 164 13.87 -8.83 0.66
N ARG A 165 13.75 -10.09 0.21
CA ARG A 165 14.91 -10.97 0.03
C ARG A 165 15.82 -10.45 -1.07
N GLU A 166 15.24 -9.93 -2.16
CA GLU A 166 16.01 -9.37 -3.27
C GLU A 166 16.79 -8.13 -2.85
N HIS A 167 16.18 -7.24 -2.05
CA HIS A 167 16.88 -6.11 -1.44
C HIS A 167 18.10 -6.58 -0.64
N ASN A 168 17.90 -7.53 0.29
CA ASN A 168 19.00 -8.03 1.13
C ASN A 168 20.08 -8.76 0.33
N ARG A 169 19.71 -9.46 -0.75
CA ARG A 169 20.65 -10.09 -1.68
C ARG A 169 21.51 -9.04 -2.39
N ILE A 170 20.89 -7.98 -2.93
CA ILE A 170 21.58 -6.89 -3.61
C ILE A 170 22.49 -6.14 -2.64
N ALA A 171 22.00 -5.77 -1.46
CA ALA A 171 22.79 -5.07 -0.44
C ALA A 171 24.04 -5.87 -0.03
N GLY A 172 23.91 -7.19 0.15
CA GLY A 172 25.06 -8.07 0.45
C GLY A 172 26.10 -8.12 -0.68
N ILE A 173 25.65 -8.16 -1.95
CA ILE A 173 26.56 -8.10 -3.11
C ILE A 173 27.26 -6.74 -3.18
N LEU A 174 26.51 -5.64 -3.01
CA LEU A 174 27.06 -4.28 -3.03
C LEU A 174 28.08 -4.07 -1.92
N GLN A 175 27.85 -4.63 -0.73
CA GLN A 175 28.78 -4.57 0.39
C GLN A 175 30.09 -5.33 0.08
N GLY A 176 29.99 -6.50 -0.57
CA GLY A 176 31.16 -7.27 -1.01
C GLY A 176 31.98 -6.55 -2.08
N LEU A 177 31.34 -5.84 -3.00
CA LEU A 177 31.99 -5.06 -4.06
C LEU A 177 32.56 -3.73 -3.56
N ASN A 178 31.86 -3.09 -2.60
CA ASN A 178 32.16 -1.75 -2.11
C ASN A 178 32.30 -1.77 -0.59
N SER A 179 33.38 -2.37 -0.08
CA SER A 179 33.64 -2.49 1.36
C SER A 179 33.76 -1.15 2.11
N HIS A 180 33.96 -0.05 1.37
CA HIS A 180 34.08 1.31 1.89
C HIS A 180 32.72 2.03 2.02
N TRP A 181 31.62 1.45 1.54
CA TRP A 181 30.29 2.06 1.65
C TRP A 181 29.70 1.89 3.06
N ASP A 182 29.03 2.94 3.53
CA ASP A 182 28.29 2.92 4.79
C ASP A 182 26.91 2.27 4.63
N ASP A 183 26.25 1.99 5.77
CA ASP A 183 24.93 1.35 5.80
C ASP A 183 23.88 2.11 4.97
N ASN A 184 23.88 3.44 5.06
CA ASN A 184 22.93 4.28 4.34
C ASN A 184 23.14 4.18 2.84
N ARG A 185 24.39 4.24 2.36
CA ARG A 185 24.67 4.10 0.93
C ARG A 185 24.25 2.73 0.40
N LEU A 186 24.57 1.66 1.13
CA LEU A 186 24.17 0.30 0.75
C LEU A 186 22.65 0.17 0.64
N TYR A 187 21.91 0.65 1.63
CA TYR A 187 20.45 0.63 1.64
C TYR A 187 19.86 1.40 0.45
N LEU A 188 20.33 2.63 0.20
CA LEU A 188 19.81 3.49 -0.86
C LEU A 188 20.12 2.95 -2.26
N GLU A 189 21.30 2.39 -2.48
CA GLU A 189 21.67 1.79 -3.78
C GLU A 189 20.94 0.47 -4.02
N ALA A 190 20.79 -0.38 -3.00
CA ALA A 190 19.96 -1.59 -3.10
C ALA A 190 18.50 -1.22 -3.39
N LYS A 191 17.96 -0.20 -2.70
CA LYS A 191 16.61 0.33 -2.94
C LYS A 191 16.46 0.81 -4.39
N ARG A 192 17.40 1.59 -4.92
CA ARG A 192 17.38 2.07 -6.32
C ARG A 192 17.30 0.94 -7.33
N ILE A 193 18.09 -0.12 -7.15
CA ILE A 193 18.08 -1.27 -8.07
C ILE A 193 16.75 -2.02 -7.99
N VAL A 194 16.21 -2.25 -6.78
CA VAL A 194 14.90 -2.90 -6.60
C VAL A 194 13.78 -2.08 -7.25
N ILE A 195 13.81 -0.76 -7.13
CA ILE A 195 12.86 0.14 -7.81
C ILE A 195 12.94 -0.06 -9.33
N ALA A 196 14.14 -0.08 -9.89
CA ALA A 196 14.32 -0.29 -11.33
C ALA A 196 13.80 -1.66 -11.80
N ILE A 197 14.05 -2.73 -11.02
CA ILE A 197 13.51 -4.07 -11.29
C ILE A 197 11.98 -4.02 -11.31
N TRP A 198 11.38 -3.38 -10.30
CA TRP A 198 9.94 -3.30 -10.17
C TRP A 198 9.28 -2.49 -11.31
N GLN A 199 9.87 -1.35 -11.67
CA GLN A 199 9.44 -0.56 -12.82
C GLN A 199 9.55 -1.35 -14.13
N HIS A 200 10.64 -2.10 -14.33
CA HIS A 200 10.83 -2.93 -15.50
C HIS A 200 9.75 -4.01 -15.62
N ILE A 201 9.52 -4.78 -14.55
CA ILE A 201 8.46 -5.80 -14.50
C ILE A 201 7.10 -5.16 -14.81
N THR A 202 6.81 -4.01 -14.21
CA THR A 202 5.51 -3.34 -14.37
C THR A 202 5.29 -2.86 -15.80
N TYR A 203 6.22 -2.10 -16.37
CA TYR A 203 6.03 -1.48 -17.69
C TYR A 203 6.32 -2.40 -18.87
N ILE A 204 7.31 -3.29 -18.76
CA ILE A 204 7.76 -4.12 -19.87
C ILE A 204 7.04 -5.46 -19.89
N GLU A 205 6.83 -6.08 -18.73
CA GLU A 205 6.26 -7.44 -18.67
C GLU A 205 4.76 -7.42 -18.40
N TRP A 206 4.31 -6.70 -17.38
CA TRP A 206 2.93 -6.77 -16.91
C TRP A 206 1.96 -5.91 -17.74
N LEU A 207 2.30 -4.64 -17.98
CA LEU A 207 1.41 -3.69 -18.63
C LEU A 207 0.96 -4.12 -20.04
N PRO A 208 1.83 -4.66 -20.91
CA PRO A 208 1.42 -5.15 -22.23
C PRO A 208 0.50 -6.36 -22.17
N LEU A 209 0.66 -7.23 -21.18
CA LEU A 209 -0.21 -8.39 -21.00
C LEU A 209 -1.62 -7.99 -20.54
N VAL A 210 -1.75 -6.87 -19.83
CA VAL A 210 -3.03 -6.38 -19.31
C VAL A 210 -3.77 -5.53 -20.33
N LEU A 211 -3.07 -4.58 -20.97
CA LEU A 211 -3.69 -3.63 -21.92
C LEU A 211 -3.70 -4.15 -23.36
N GLY A 212 -2.83 -5.12 -23.68
CA GLY A 212 -2.54 -5.54 -25.05
C GLY A 212 -1.48 -4.65 -25.71
N GLU A 213 -0.70 -5.23 -26.62
CA GLU A 213 0.43 -4.57 -27.28
C GLU A 213 0.04 -3.27 -28.01
N TYR A 214 -1.16 -3.25 -28.60
CA TYR A 214 -1.68 -2.09 -29.35
C TYR A 214 -1.81 -0.85 -28.45
N PHE A 215 -2.44 -0.98 -27.28
CA PHE A 215 -2.66 0.15 -26.36
C PHE A 215 -1.36 0.63 -25.72
N VAL A 216 -0.40 -0.26 -25.50
CA VAL A 216 0.91 0.12 -24.95
C VAL A 216 1.73 0.94 -25.94
N GLY A 217 1.66 0.61 -27.24
CA GLY A 217 2.30 1.41 -28.29
C GLY A 217 1.82 2.87 -28.33
N ASP A 218 0.52 3.08 -28.06
CA ASP A 218 -0.10 4.41 -28.06
C ASP A 218 0.20 5.22 -26.77
N ILE A 219 0.23 4.56 -25.61
CA ILE A 219 0.45 5.22 -24.30
C ILE A 219 1.93 5.49 -24.05
N HIS A 220 2.80 4.62 -24.55
CA HIS A 220 4.23 4.66 -24.26
C HIS A 220 5.06 4.45 -25.53
N PRO A 221 5.07 5.43 -26.47
CA PRO A 221 5.91 5.36 -27.67
C PRO A 221 7.40 5.16 -27.33
N VAL A 222 7.82 5.49 -26.11
CA VAL A 222 9.18 5.33 -25.56
C VAL A 222 9.54 3.86 -25.23
N LEU A 223 8.59 2.92 -25.13
CA LEU A 223 8.94 1.49 -24.97
C LEU A 223 9.52 0.89 -26.25
N SER A 224 9.37 1.57 -27.39
CA SER A 224 10.02 1.20 -28.64
C SER A 224 11.49 1.64 -28.74
N ASN A 225 11.92 2.62 -27.93
CA ASN A 225 13.29 3.17 -27.94
C ASN A 225 13.73 3.52 -26.51
N VAL A 226 14.47 2.59 -25.87
CA VAL A 226 14.98 2.65 -24.48
C VAL A 226 15.97 3.83 -24.22
N ALA A 227 16.20 4.73 -25.19
CA ALA A 227 17.28 5.71 -25.17
C ALA A 227 16.92 7.11 -24.68
N SER A 228 15.65 7.44 -24.39
CA SER A 228 15.28 8.81 -24.00
C SER A 228 14.24 8.83 -22.87
N MET A 229 14.68 8.52 -21.65
CA MET A 229 13.94 8.92 -20.44
C MET A 229 14.24 10.40 -20.16
N GLU A 230 13.38 11.30 -20.62
CA GLU A 230 13.32 12.65 -20.07
C GLU A 230 12.17 12.71 -19.06
N SER A 231 12.46 13.19 -17.85
CA SER A 231 11.42 13.44 -16.84
C SER A 231 10.68 14.74 -17.20
N GLU A 232 9.46 14.65 -17.72
CA GLU A 232 8.60 15.82 -17.84
C GLU A 232 7.99 16.16 -16.48
N ALA A 233 8.56 17.17 -15.81
CA ALA A 233 8.08 17.67 -14.51
C ALA A 233 6.65 18.27 -14.54
N ALA A 234 6.03 18.38 -15.72
CA ALA A 234 4.70 18.96 -15.93
C ALA A 234 3.55 17.93 -15.88
N LEU A 235 3.85 16.63 -15.90
CA LEU A 235 2.83 15.58 -15.85
C LEU A 235 2.29 15.44 -14.42
N ARG A 236 0.96 15.44 -14.27
CA ARG A 236 0.30 15.12 -13.00
C ARG A 236 0.30 13.59 -12.88
N PRO A 237 1.03 13.00 -11.91
CA PRO A 237 1.24 11.56 -11.88
C PRO A 237 -0.07 10.81 -11.60
N ILE A 238 -0.99 11.40 -10.82
CA ILE A 238 -2.31 10.84 -10.64
C ILE A 238 -3.41 11.90 -10.39
N SER A 239 -4.61 11.68 -10.95
CA SER A 239 -5.84 12.47 -10.74
C SER A 239 -6.66 11.94 -9.56
N VAL A 240 -7.63 12.69 -9.02
CA VAL A 240 -8.51 12.38 -7.86
C VAL A 240 -9.28 11.04 -7.92
N SER A 241 -9.14 10.27 -8.99
CA SER A 241 -9.22 8.80 -8.89
C SER A 241 -8.20 8.21 -7.86
N TYR A 242 -7.19 8.96 -7.44
CA TYR A 242 -6.00 8.61 -6.65
C TYR A 242 -5.21 9.90 -6.33
N SER A 243 -5.50 10.71 -5.30
CA SER A 243 -4.57 11.81 -4.98
C SER A 243 -4.61 12.32 -3.55
N SER A 244 -3.43 12.56 -2.97
CA SER A 244 -3.21 13.25 -1.70
C SER A 244 -3.04 14.77 -1.89
N PRO A 245 -3.58 15.60 -0.98
CA PRO A 245 -3.11 16.97 -0.79
C PRO A 245 -2.78 17.31 0.68
N PRO A 246 -2.09 18.44 0.94
CA PRO A 246 -1.57 18.81 2.26
C PRO A 246 -2.65 19.42 3.18
N SER A 247 -2.40 19.37 4.49
CA SER A 247 -3.29 19.86 5.55
C SER A 247 -3.39 21.39 5.57
N CYS A 248 -4.60 21.96 5.44
CA CYS A 248 -4.88 23.34 5.84
C CYS A 248 -4.81 23.43 7.38
N GLY A 249 -3.95 24.30 7.92
CA GLY A 249 -3.88 24.56 9.36
C GLY A 249 -5.20 25.13 9.90
N LYS A 250 -5.51 24.85 11.17
CA LYS A 250 -6.69 25.40 11.86
C LYS A 250 -6.68 26.92 11.79
N PRO A 251 -7.81 27.60 11.50
CA PRO A 251 -7.89 29.04 11.67
C PRO A 251 -7.76 29.35 13.17
N GLU A 252 -6.74 30.10 13.56
CA GLU A 252 -6.70 30.76 14.86
C GLU A 252 -7.91 31.69 14.95
N ARG A 253 -8.77 31.46 15.95
CA ARG A 253 -9.78 32.46 16.32
C ARG A 253 -9.04 33.65 16.91
N ILE A 254 -8.87 34.70 16.12
CA ILE A 254 -8.59 36.03 16.65
C ILE A 254 -9.84 36.44 17.46
N ARG A 255 -9.67 36.56 18.78
CA ARG A 255 -10.63 37.23 19.67
C ARG A 255 -10.46 38.73 19.57
#